data_AF-A0A969NYP9-F1
#
_entry.id   AF-A0A969NYP9-F1
#
_cell.length_a   1.000
_cell.length_b   1.000
_cell.length_c   1.000
_cell.angle_alpha   90.00
_cell.angle_beta   90.00
_cell.angle_gamma   90.00
#
_symmetry.space_group_name_H-M   'P 1'
#
loop_
_entity.id
_entity.type
_entity.pdbx_description
1 polymer ?
#
loop_
_entity_poly.entity_id
_entity_poly.type
_entity_poly.pdbx_seq_one_letter_code
_entity_poly.pdbx_strand_id
1 'polypeptide(L)' 'MNSTIMVHKSVKDLAAQKAKSEGLSLSTVARFLLQGYAEGKLNIGLVIENPEVHKVPLDSVTQKTLDDSVKKWRHKFDQ' A
#
# COMPACT_ATOMS: atom_id res chain seq x y z
N MET A 1 -23.62 -9.49 -4.68
CA MET A 1 -22.39 -9.10 -5.42
C MET A 1 -21.26 -9.94 -4.86
N ASN A 2 -20.67 -10.83 -5.65
CA ASN A 2 -19.62 -11.75 -5.19
C ASN A 2 -18.29 -11.30 -5.79
N SER A 3 -17.26 -11.16 -4.97
CA SER A 3 -15.91 -10.78 -5.41
C SER A 3 -14.97 -11.96 -5.19
N THR A 4 -14.15 -12.24 -6.20
CA THR A 4 -13.12 -13.28 -6.15
C THR A 4 -11.76 -12.62 -6.04
N ILE A 5 -10.98 -13.00 -5.04
CA ILE A 5 -9.63 -12.48 -4.80
C ILE A 5 -8.66 -13.66 -4.90
N MET A 6 -7.66 -13.55 -5.79
CA MET A 6 -6.58 -14.52 -5.86
C MET A 6 -5.51 -14.17 -4.82
N VAL A 7 -5.10 -15.16 -4.04
CA VAL A 7 -4.12 -15.02 -2.97
C VAL A 7 -3.06 -16.08 -3.13
N HIS A 8 -1.81 -15.74 -2.81
CA HIS A 8 -0.71 -16.69 -2.89
C HIS A 8 -0.94 -17.87 -1.93
N LYS A 9 -0.55 -19.09 -2.34
CA LYS A 9 -0.81 -20.32 -1.58
C LYS A 9 -0.26 -20.26 -0.15
N SER A 10 0.96 -19.76 0.02
CA SER A 10 1.59 -19.64 1.35
C SER A 10 0.77 -18.77 2.32
N VAL A 11 0.20 -17.68 1.81
CA VAL A 11 -0.65 -16.76 2.60
C VAL A 11 -1.97 -17.43 2.95
N LYS A 12 -2.57 -18.15 2.00
CA LYS A 12 -3.80 -18.92 2.23
C LYS A 12 -3.59 -20.01 3.28
N ASP A 13 -2.48 -20.73 3.22
CA ASP A 13 -2.16 -21.82 4.15
C ASP A 13 -1.92 -21.28 5.57
N LEU A 14 -1.21 -20.15 5.71
CA LEU A 14 -1.05 -19.45 6.99
C LEU A 14 -2.39 -18.99 7.57
N ALA A 15 -3.25 -18.36 6.75
CA ALA A 15 -4.58 -17.95 7.18
C ALA A 15 -5.45 -19.14 7.59
N ALA A 16 -5.33 -20.28 6.89
CA ALA A 16 -6.03 -21.52 7.23
C ALA A 16 -5.54 -22.13 8.56
N GLN A 17 -4.24 -22.10 8.83
CA GLN A 17 -3.70 -22.51 10.13
C GLN A 17 -4.24 -21.64 11.27
N LYS A 18 -4.23 -20.31 11.09
CA LYS A 18 -4.78 -19.37 12.07
C LYS A 18 -6.28 -19.55 12.29
N ALA A 19 -7.03 -19.76 11.21
CA ALA A 19 -8.45 -20.07 11.28
C ALA A 19 -8.71 -21.34 12.12
N LYS A 20 -7.91 -22.38 11.92
CA LYS A 20 -8.00 -23.63 12.68
C LYS A 20 -7.67 -23.44 14.16
N SER A 21 -6.66 -22.65 14.50
CA SER A 21 -6.28 -22.38 15.90
C SER A 21 -7.33 -21.58 16.65
N GLU A 22 -8.03 -20.67 15.96
CA GLU A 22 -9.05 -19.80 16.56
C GLU A 22 -10.47 -20.39 16.47
N GLY A 23 -10.64 -21.58 15.86
CA GLY A 23 -11.95 -22.20 15.65
C GLY A 23 -12.84 -21.42 14.68
N LEU A 24 -12.25 -20.62 13.80
CA LEU A 24 -12.94 -19.75 12.85
C LEU A 24 -12.89 -20.34 11.44
N SER A 25 -13.81 -19.88 10.58
CA SER A 25 -13.74 -20.18 9.16
C SER A 25 -12.69 -19.29 8.46
N LEU A 26 -12.11 -19.77 7.36
CA LEU A 26 -11.15 -18.99 6.57
C LEU A 26 -11.75 -17.67 6.05
N SER A 27 -13.03 -17.67 5.67
CA SER A 27 -13.73 -16.47 5.21
C SER A 27 -13.95 -15.46 6.33
N THR A 28 -14.16 -15.92 7.57
CA THR A 28 -14.23 -15.06 8.76
C THR A 28 -12.88 -14.38 9.00
N VAL A 29 -11.78 -15.12 8.96
CA VAL A 29 -10.43 -14.56 9.11
C VAL A 29 -10.12 -13.55 8.01
N ALA A 30 -10.44 -13.87 6.76
CA ALA A 30 -10.26 -12.95 5.64
C ALA A 30 -11.06 -11.65 5.81
N ARG A 31 -12.30 -11.71 6.31
CA ARG A 31 -13.10 -10.52 6.60
C ARG A 31 -12.47 -9.65 7.69
N PHE A 32 -11.98 -10.23 8.77
CA PHE A 32 -11.31 -9.45 9.82
C PHE A 32 -10.05 -8.74 9.32
N LEU A 33 -9.26 -9.42 8.48
CA LEU A 33 -8.07 -8.82 7.88
C LEU A 33 -8.42 -7.66 6.94
N LEU A 34 -9.41 -7.85 6.07
CA LEU A 34 -9.88 -6.81 5.15
C LEU A 34 -10.51 -5.63 5.88
N GLN A 35 -11.28 -5.90 6.95
CA GLN A 35 -11.86 -4.87 7.79
C GLN A 35 -10.78 -4.08 8.53
N GLY A 36 -9.79 -4.75 9.14
CA GLY A 36 -8.69 -4.08 9.80
C GLY A 36 -7.84 -3.23 8.85
N TYR A 37 -7.72 -3.64 7.58
CA TYR A 37 -7.12 -2.81 6.54
C TYR A 37 -7.96 -1.58 6.19
N ALA A 38 -9.26 -1.75 5.98
CA ALA A 38 -10.18 -0.64 5.68
C ALA A 38 -10.25 0.39 6.83
N GLU A 39 -10.10 -0.06 8.07
CA GLU A 39 -10.05 0.77 9.27
C GLU A 39 -8.65 1.37 9.54
N GLY A 40 -7.65 1.10 8.69
CA GLY A 40 -6.28 1.62 8.86
C GLY A 40 -5.49 0.99 10.02
N LYS A 41 -6.01 -0.07 10.64
CA LYS A 41 -5.34 -0.82 11.73
C LYS A 41 -4.28 -1.80 11.22
N LEU A 42 -4.35 -2.14 9.94
CA LEU A 42 -3.40 -2.97 9.22
C LEU A 42 -2.94 -2.20 7.98
N ASN A 43 -1.63 -2.02 7.82
CA ASN A 43 -1.07 -1.56 6.56
C ASN A 43 -0.73 -2.79 5.70
N ILE A 44 -1.46 -2.98 4.59
CA ILE A 44 -1.16 -4.00 3.59
C ILE A 44 -0.37 -3.34 2.46
N GLY A 45 0.90 -3.73 2.30
CA GLY A 45 1.81 -3.19 1.28
C GLY A 45 3.27 -3.19 1.75
N LEU A 46 4.17 -2.75 0.88
CA LEU A 46 5.54 -2.40 1.27
C LEU A 46 5.48 -1.09 2.06
N VAL A 47 5.64 -1.18 3.39
CA VAL A 47 6.01 -0.01 4.18
C VAL A 47 7.49 0.23 3.89
N ILE A 48 7.79 1.24 3.08
CA ILE A 48 9.17 1.72 2.93
C ILE A 48 9.47 2.52 4.19
N GLU A 49 9.89 1.84 5.25
CA GLU A 49 10.39 2.48 6.46
C GLU A 49 11.71 3.17 6.09
N ASN A 50 11.73 4.50 6.17
CA ASN A 50 12.83 5.35 5.74
C ASN A 50 13.15 5.22 4.24
N PRO A 51 12.43 5.92 3.35
CA PRO A 51 12.96 6.13 2.01
C PRO A 51 14.30 6.83 2.17
N GLU A 52 15.40 6.13 1.89
CA GLU A 52 16.69 6.78 1.70
C GLU A 52 16.52 7.71 0.49
N VAL A 53 16.17 8.96 0.75
CA VAL A 53 16.08 10.00 -0.27
C VAL A 53 17.51 10.33 -0.65
N HIS A 54 18.06 9.55 -1.58
CA HIS A 54 19.32 9.89 -2.22
C HIS A 54 19.10 11.18 -3.01
N LYS A 55 19.63 12.28 -2.47
CA LYS A 55 19.67 13.55 -3.19
C LYS A 55 20.64 13.38 -4.35
N VAL A 56 20.10 13.16 -5.54
CA VAL A 56 20.89 13.21 -6.77
C VAL A 56 21.24 14.68 -7.02
N PRO A 57 22.53 15.07 -7.03
CA PRO A 57 22.90 16.42 -7.37
C PRO A 57 22.58 16.65 -8.85
N LEU A 58 21.66 17.58 -9.11
CA LEU A 58 21.31 18.01 -10.45
C LEU A 58 22.11 19.27 -10.81
N ASP A 59 22.43 19.41 -12.10
CA ASP A 59 22.94 20.69 -12.61
C ASP A 59 21.85 21.76 -12.50
N SER A 60 22.27 23.03 -12.48
CA SER A 60 21.39 24.18 -12.26
C SER A 60 20.31 24.35 -13.35
N VAL A 61 20.57 23.88 -14.57
CA VAL A 61 19.62 23.97 -15.70
C VAL A 61 18.53 22.93 -15.53
N THR A 62 18.91 21.70 -15.17
CA THR A 62 17.96 20.59 -14.93
C THR A 62 17.10 20.86 -13.70
N GLN A 63 17.68 21.35 -12.61
CA GLN A 63 16.92 21.70 -11.40
C GLN A 63 15.84 22.76 -11.70
N LYS A 64 16.21 23.83 -12.42
CA LYS A 64 15.28 24.91 -12.79
C LYS A 64 14.11 24.40 -13.64
N THR A 65 14.38 23.49 -14.57
CA THR A 65 13.34 22.91 -15.44
C THR A 65 12.34 22.07 -14.65
N LEU A 66 12.82 21.31 -13.66
CA LEU A 66 11.96 20.54 -12.76
C LEU A 66 11.13 21.45 -11.86
N ASP A 67 11.74 22.48 -11.29
CA ASP A 67 11.03 23.44 -10.44
C ASP A 67 9.91 24.17 -11.20
N ASP A 68 10.17 24.56 -12.45
CA ASP A 68 9.16 25.18 -13.32
C ASP A 68 8.03 24.21 -13.71
N SER A 69 8.36 22.92 -13.88
CA SER A 69 7.37 21.87 -14.16
C SER A 69 6.47 21.61 -12.95
N VAL A 70 7.05 21.55 -11.74
CA VAL A 70 6.31 21.39 -10.48
C VAL A 70 5.39 22.58 -10.24
N LYS A 71 5.84 23.80 -10.49
CA LYS A 71 5.00 25.02 -10.38
C LYS A 71 3.78 24.95 -11.30
N LYS A 72 3.95 24.55 -12.56
CA LYS A 72 2.85 24.38 -13.52
C LYS A 72 1.85 23.32 -13.08
N TRP A 73 2.32 22.23 -12.47
CA TRP A 73 1.46 21.16 -11.97
C TRP A 73 0.68 21.59 -10.72
N ARG A 74 1.32 22.24 -9.74
CA ARG A 74 0.62 22.73 -8.53
C ARG A 74 -0.47 23.73 -8.86
N HIS A 75 -0.23 24.61 -9.84
CA HIS A 75 -1.25 25.57 -10.27
C HIS A 75 -2.51 24.92 -10.86
N LYS A 76 -2.45 23.68 -11.34
CA LYS A 76 -3.62 22.92 -11.82
C LYS A 76 -4.43 22.22 -10.71
N PHE A 77 -3.87 22.07 -9.51
CA PHE A 77 -4.56 21.42 -8.38
C PHE A 77 -5.16 22.42 -7.39
N ASP A 78 -4.78 23.70 -7.46
CA ASP A 78 -5.33 24.79 -6.63
C ASP A 78 -6.49 25.59 -7.31
N GLN A 79 -7.05 25.08 -8.41
CA GLN A 79 -8.29 25.59 -9.05
C GLN A 79 -9.40 24.56 -8.97
#